data_AF-A0A6C0J069-F1
#
_entry.id   AF-A0A6C0J069-F1
#
_cell.length_a   1.000
_cell.length_b   1.000
_cell.length_c   1.000
_cell.angle_alpha   90.00
_cell.angle_beta   90.00
_cell.angle_gamma   90.00
#
_symmetry.space_group_name_H-M   'P 1'
#
loop_
_entity.id
_entity.type
_entity.pdbx_description
1 polymer ?
#
loop_
_entity_poly.entity_id
_entity_poly.type
_entity_poly.pdbx_seq_one_letter_code
_entity_poly.pdbx_strand_id
1 'polypeptide(L)'
;MRYNSLLFIIKLNVLRSYTISTNAYNSEMSLKRLIITDDNIPTLYINKDIYNKKFYSLEHVVPRSLINKKHHNDMHNIFKTLKHYNTLRSNYKFTDTYSKDFDIKDKNWQKTLDGTYYNFKKRMFIPLDEDKGIIARTILYMIYNYKYKTKKIIGDIDLIKWTSDHPPTDKEKYHNSIIKIHQYTDNIFISKYNKLNYKNYIKYL
;
A
#
# COMPACT_ATOMS: atom_id res chain seq x y z
N MET A 1 1.70 45.30 30.44
CA MET A 1 1.47 43.89 30.88
C MET A 1 0.89 42.93 29.83
N ARG A 2 0.52 43.36 28.60
CA ARG A 2 -0.09 42.47 27.58
C ARG A 2 0.90 41.67 26.69
N TYR A 3 2.17 42.06 26.61
CA TYR A 3 3.16 41.40 25.75
C TYR A 3 3.69 40.06 26.31
N ASN A 4 3.85 39.97 27.64
CA ASN A 4 4.39 38.76 28.27
C ASN A 4 3.43 37.57 28.22
N SER A 5 2.11 37.81 28.27
CA SER A 5 1.10 36.77 28.14
C SER A 5 1.02 36.23 26.70
N LEU A 6 1.15 37.10 25.69
CA LEU A 6 1.14 36.70 24.28
C LEU A 6 2.34 35.80 23.93
N LEU A 7 3.55 36.18 24.39
CA LEU A 7 4.77 35.40 24.18
C LEU A 7 4.70 34.02 24.87
N PHE A 8 4.09 33.97 26.05
CA PHE A 8 3.89 32.74 26.80
C PHE A 8 2.90 31.79 26.11
N ILE A 9 1.78 32.32 25.59
CA ILE A 9 0.80 31.55 24.80
C ILE A 9 1.43 31.00 23.51
N ILE A 10 2.24 31.80 22.81
CA ILE A 10 2.97 31.36 21.62
C ILE A 10 3.92 30.22 21.97
N LYS A 11 4.72 30.33 23.04
CA LYS A 11 5.63 29.26 23.49
C LYS A 11 4.87 27.98 23.86
N LEU A 12 3.75 28.07 24.57
CA LEU A 12 2.90 26.92 24.92
C LEU A 12 2.32 26.21 23.68
N ASN A 13 1.82 26.98 22.70
CA ASN A 13 1.30 26.43 21.46
C ASN A 13 2.40 25.75 20.64
N VAL A 14 3.60 26.33 20.60
CA VAL A 14 4.77 25.75 19.94
C VAL A 14 5.17 24.44 20.63
N LEU A 15 5.31 24.42 21.96
CA LEU A 15 5.63 23.20 22.72
C LEU A 15 4.58 22.10 22.55
N ARG A 16 3.29 22.45 22.60
CA ARG A 16 2.17 21.52 22.36
C ARG A 16 2.20 20.96 20.93
N SER A 17 2.51 21.80 19.94
CA SER A 17 2.64 21.35 18.55
C SER A 17 3.83 20.39 18.38
N TYR A 18 4.95 20.67 19.04
CA TYR A 18 6.10 19.77 19.07
C TYR A 18 5.76 18.43 19.74
N THR A 19 5.10 18.41 20.90
CA THR A 19 4.75 17.15 21.57
C THR A 19 3.72 16.32 20.81
N ILE A 20 2.75 16.96 20.15
CA ILE A 20 1.81 16.28 19.25
C ILE A 20 2.56 15.67 18.07
N SER A 21 3.49 16.42 17.46
CA SER A 21 4.31 15.96 16.35
C SER A 21 5.20 14.76 16.74
N THR A 22 5.86 14.81 17.89
CA THR A 22 6.70 13.69 18.37
C THR A 22 5.88 12.45 18.70
N ASN A 23 4.71 12.61 19.30
CA ASN A 23 3.80 11.49 19.59
C ASN A 23 3.24 10.86 18.31
N ALA A 24 2.83 11.69 17.34
CA ALA A 24 2.40 11.22 16.04
C ALA A 24 3.53 10.45 15.33
N TYR A 25 4.74 11.01 15.30
CA TYR A 25 5.91 10.36 14.72
C TYR A 25 6.23 9.01 15.41
N ASN A 26 6.21 8.96 16.74
CA ASN A 26 6.44 7.74 17.49
C ASN A 26 5.36 6.67 17.21
N SER A 27 4.10 7.09 17.06
CA SER A 27 2.99 6.20 16.70
C SER A 27 3.11 5.67 15.26
N GLU A 28 3.56 6.49 14.31
CA GLU A 28 3.81 6.03 12.94
C GLU A 28 4.98 5.05 12.90
N MET A 29 6.05 5.33 13.65
CA MET A 29 7.22 4.47 13.73
C MET A 29 6.88 3.13 14.40
N SER A 30 6.03 3.13 15.43
CA SER A 30 5.55 1.90 16.06
C SER A 30 4.67 1.09 15.13
N LEU A 31 3.79 1.73 14.35
CA LEU A 31 2.91 1.03 13.42
C LEU A 31 3.67 0.44 12.23
N LYS A 32 4.66 1.15 11.67
CA LYS A 32 5.58 0.61 10.66
C LYS A 32 6.36 -0.60 11.17
N ARG A 33 6.82 -0.54 12.43
CA ARG A 33 7.49 -1.68 13.07
C ARG A 33 6.53 -2.85 13.24
N LEU A 34 5.31 -2.60 13.68
CA LEU A 34 4.24 -3.61 13.80
C LEU A 34 4.00 -4.31 12.46
N ILE A 35 3.86 -3.54 11.37
CA ILE A 35 3.70 -4.06 9.99
C ILE A 35 4.80 -5.04 9.62
N ILE A 36 6.05 -4.77 10.00
CA ILE A 36 7.17 -5.67 9.71
C ILE A 36 7.16 -6.91 10.61
N THR A 37 6.82 -6.75 11.89
CA THR A 37 7.05 -7.79 12.89
C THR A 37 5.87 -8.73 13.13
N ASP A 38 4.65 -8.31 12.81
CA ASP A 38 3.43 -9.09 13.04
C ASP A 38 3.21 -10.10 11.91
N ASP A 39 3.13 -11.38 12.25
CA ASP A 39 3.01 -12.49 11.29
C ASP A 39 1.57 -12.63 10.72
N ASN A 40 0.59 -11.96 11.35
CA ASN A 40 -0.79 -11.86 10.87
C ASN A 40 -0.98 -10.76 9.81
N ILE A 41 -0.01 -9.88 9.63
CA ILE A 41 -0.04 -8.88 8.55
C ILE A 41 0.40 -9.54 7.24
N PRO A 42 -0.29 -9.28 6.10
CA PRO A 42 0.07 -9.84 4.81
C PRO A 42 1.51 -9.51 4.40
N THR A 43 2.21 -10.50 3.85
CA THR A 43 3.49 -10.33 3.19
C THR A 43 3.27 -10.36 1.68
N LEU A 44 3.71 -9.33 0.96
CA LEU A 44 3.55 -9.29 -0.50
C LEU A 44 4.73 -9.94 -1.23
N TYR A 45 4.43 -10.50 -2.40
CA TYR A 45 5.35 -10.97 -3.45
C TYR A 45 6.14 -12.25 -3.16
N ILE A 46 5.85 -12.94 -2.06
CA ILE A 46 6.54 -14.17 -1.65
C ILE A 46 5.55 -15.27 -1.30
N ASN A 47 5.88 -16.52 -1.64
CA ASN A 47 5.03 -17.68 -1.29
C ASN A 47 5.42 -18.32 0.05
N LYS A 48 6.63 -18.03 0.55
CA LYS A 48 7.15 -18.59 1.80
C LYS A 48 7.68 -17.47 2.67
N ASP A 49 7.17 -17.40 3.90
CA ASP A 49 7.69 -16.49 4.90
C ASP A 49 9.16 -16.87 5.21
N ILE A 50 10.08 -15.95 4.90
CA ILE A 50 11.46 -16.08 5.35
C ILE A 50 11.52 -15.61 6.80
N TYR A 51 11.96 -16.48 7.71
CA TYR A 51 11.92 -16.22 9.15
C TYR A 51 12.82 -15.07 9.62
N ASN A 52 13.83 -14.67 8.83
CA ASN A 52 14.73 -13.61 9.27
C ASN A 52 14.16 -12.23 8.95
N LYS A 53 13.61 -11.59 10.00
CA LYS A 53 12.92 -10.31 9.92
C LYS A 53 13.79 -9.15 9.40
N LYS A 54 15.13 -9.27 9.42
CA LYS A 54 16.07 -8.25 8.93
C LYS A 54 16.00 -8.03 7.40
N PHE A 55 15.42 -8.97 6.66
CA PHE A 55 15.31 -8.86 5.20
C PHE A 55 14.02 -8.19 4.74
N TYR A 56 13.08 -7.90 5.64
CA TYR A 56 11.86 -7.21 5.27
C TYR A 56 12.09 -5.70 5.09
N SER A 57 11.35 -5.13 4.15
CA SER A 57 11.18 -3.71 3.95
C SER A 57 9.68 -3.39 3.80
N LEU A 58 9.36 -2.10 3.90
CA LEU A 58 8.00 -1.60 3.71
C LEU A 58 7.77 -1.31 2.23
N GLU A 59 6.80 -2.00 1.66
CA GLU A 59 6.33 -1.81 0.29
C GLU A 59 5.21 -0.78 0.24
N HIS A 60 5.35 0.19 -0.67
CA HIS A 60 4.29 1.14 -0.98
C HIS A 60 3.53 0.68 -2.22
N VAL A 61 2.37 0.05 -2.07
CA VAL A 61 1.61 -0.52 -3.21
C VAL A 61 1.32 0.56 -4.26
N VAL A 62 0.93 1.76 -3.86
CA VAL A 62 1.03 2.94 -4.71
C VAL A 62 2.38 3.60 -4.44
N PRO A 63 3.33 3.61 -5.41
CA PRO A 63 4.69 4.08 -5.19
C PRO A 63 4.76 5.51 -4.66
N ARG A 64 5.67 5.77 -3.72
CA ARG A 64 5.92 7.11 -3.15
C ARG A 64 6.16 8.19 -4.19
N SER A 65 6.78 7.85 -5.32
CA SER A 65 7.05 8.77 -6.42
C SER A 65 5.79 9.21 -7.19
N LEU A 66 4.67 8.52 -7.00
CA LEU A 66 3.39 8.81 -7.64
C LEU A 66 2.38 9.49 -6.70
N ILE A 67 2.71 9.64 -5.41
CA ILE A 67 1.82 10.22 -4.39
C ILE A 67 2.46 11.41 -3.68
N ASN A 68 1.62 12.25 -3.09
CA ASN A 68 2.06 13.40 -2.32
C ASN A 68 2.73 12.95 -1.02
N LYS A 69 3.81 13.64 -0.62
CA LYS A 69 4.56 13.40 0.62
C LYS A 69 3.66 13.31 1.85
N LYS A 70 2.59 14.12 1.93
CA LYS A 70 1.63 14.07 3.06
C LYS A 70 0.90 12.73 3.22
N HIS A 71 0.87 11.88 2.20
CA HIS A 71 0.22 10.57 2.23
C HIS A 71 1.24 9.41 2.24
N HIS A 72 2.55 9.68 2.40
CA HIS A 72 3.60 8.64 2.43
C HIS A 72 3.49 7.70 3.64
N ASN A 73 2.75 8.13 4.67
CA ASN A 73 2.52 7.41 5.92
C ASN A 73 1.06 6.96 6.07
N ASP A 74 0.29 6.89 4.98
CA ASP A 74 -0.96 6.13 5.02
C ASP A 74 -0.63 4.62 5.03
N MET A 75 -0.97 3.94 6.12
CA MET A 75 -0.61 2.54 6.31
C MET A 75 -1.50 1.58 5.52
N HIS A 76 -2.67 2.03 5.01
CA HIS A 76 -3.45 1.23 4.06
C HIS A 76 -2.70 1.01 2.76
N ASN A 77 -1.69 1.84 2.47
CA ASN A 77 -0.82 1.73 1.31
C ASN A 77 0.51 1.00 1.58
N ILE A 78 0.72 0.48 2.80
CA ILE A 78 2.01 -0.04 3.25
C ILE A 78 1.89 -1.48 3.75
N PHE A 79 2.73 -2.35 3.21
CA PHE A 79 2.80 -3.77 3.55
C PHE A 79 4.25 -4.21 3.75
N LYS A 80 4.48 -5.36 4.37
CA LYS A 80 5.82 -5.95 4.43
C LYS A 80 6.08 -6.78 3.18
N THR A 81 7.32 -6.77 2.71
CA THR A 81 7.85 -7.66 1.66
C THR A 81 9.37 -7.78 1.86
N LEU A 82 10.05 -8.70 1.16
CA LEU A 82 11.51 -8.73 1.22
C LEU A 82 12.12 -7.57 0.44
N LYS A 83 13.23 -7.03 0.95
CA LYS A 83 13.97 -5.92 0.33
C LYS A 83 14.32 -6.18 -1.15
N HIS A 84 14.66 -7.43 -1.48
CA HIS A 84 14.93 -7.84 -2.85
C HIS A 84 13.70 -7.65 -3.76
N TYR A 85 12.54 -8.17 -3.35
CA TYR A 85 11.28 -8.04 -4.09
C TYR A 85 10.80 -6.59 -4.18
N ASN A 86 10.92 -5.82 -3.11
CA ASN A 86 10.64 -4.38 -3.12
C ASN A 86 11.50 -3.64 -4.18
N THR A 87 12.78 -3.99 -4.25
CA THR A 87 13.71 -3.43 -5.24
C THR A 87 13.34 -3.83 -6.67
N LEU A 88 13.02 -5.12 -6.90
CA LEU A 88 12.57 -5.62 -8.21
C LEU A 88 11.27 -4.96 -8.67
N ARG A 89 10.32 -4.81 -7.74
CA ARG A 89 9.04 -4.16 -8.00
C ARG A 89 9.22 -2.70 -8.38
N SER A 90 10.11 -1.97 -7.69
CA SER A 90 10.41 -0.56 -7.97
C SER A 90 9.15 0.32 -7.97
N ASN A 91 8.98 1.19 -8.97
CA ASN A 91 7.72 1.90 -9.25
C ASN A 91 7.11 1.42 -10.57
N TYR A 92 7.20 0.12 -10.85
CA TYR A 92 6.68 -0.48 -12.06
C TYR A 92 5.17 -0.65 -12.00
N LYS A 93 4.56 -0.53 -13.18
CA LYS A 93 3.13 -0.68 -13.36
C LYS A 93 2.77 -2.16 -13.14
N PHE A 94 1.76 -2.42 -12.33
CA PHE A 94 1.17 -3.75 -12.21
C PHE A 94 0.46 -4.15 -13.50
N THR A 95 0.60 -5.42 -13.86
CA THR A 95 -0.09 -6.06 -14.98
C THR A 95 -0.35 -7.52 -14.66
N ASP A 96 -1.14 -8.19 -15.49
CA ASP A 96 -1.43 -9.62 -15.39
C ASP A 96 -0.70 -10.42 -16.50
N THR A 97 -0.57 -11.74 -16.31
CA THR A 97 -0.10 -12.69 -17.33
C THR A 97 -1.08 -12.80 -18.50
N TYR A 98 -2.35 -12.47 -18.29
CA TYR A 98 -3.36 -12.39 -19.35
C TYR A 98 -3.39 -11.04 -20.09
N SER A 99 -2.56 -10.08 -19.69
CA SER A 99 -2.47 -8.79 -20.35
C SER A 99 -1.77 -8.92 -21.71
N LYS A 100 -2.21 -8.12 -22.69
CA LYS A 100 -1.55 -7.98 -23.99
C LYS A 100 -0.08 -7.54 -23.91
N ASP A 101 0.33 -6.94 -22.79
CA ASP A 101 1.69 -6.47 -22.57
C ASP A 101 2.65 -7.61 -22.12
N PHE A 102 2.09 -8.73 -21.68
CA PHE A 102 2.81 -9.94 -21.30
C PHE A 102 2.97 -10.88 -22.50
N ASP A 103 4.20 -11.33 -22.72
CA ASP A 103 4.54 -12.35 -23.69
C ASP A 103 5.65 -13.22 -23.09
N ILE A 104 5.38 -14.50 -22.90
CA ILE A 104 6.35 -15.46 -22.35
C ILE A 104 7.59 -15.63 -23.24
N LYS A 105 7.49 -15.29 -24.53
CA LYS A 105 8.62 -15.34 -25.48
C LYS A 105 9.50 -14.09 -25.41
N ASP A 106 9.03 -13.00 -24.81
CA ASP A 106 9.81 -11.78 -24.61
C ASP A 106 10.84 -12.00 -23.49
N LYS A 107 12.13 -12.11 -23.89
CA LYS A 107 13.27 -12.35 -23.01
C LYS A 107 13.48 -11.28 -21.92
N ASN A 108 12.81 -10.12 -22.03
CA ASN A 108 12.89 -9.08 -20.99
C ASN A 108 11.98 -9.39 -19.79
N TRP A 109 11.01 -10.32 -19.92
CA TRP A 109 10.25 -10.84 -18.80
C TRP A 109 11.08 -11.86 -18.04
N GLN A 110 11.32 -11.58 -16.77
CA GLN A 110 12.04 -12.47 -15.85
C GLN A 110 11.08 -12.95 -14.77
N LYS A 111 11.14 -14.24 -14.46
CA LYS A 111 10.35 -14.87 -13.40
C LYS A 111 11.22 -15.03 -12.15
N THR A 112 10.65 -14.73 -11.00
CA THR A 112 11.30 -14.97 -9.70
C THR A 112 11.01 -16.38 -9.19
N LEU A 113 11.71 -16.81 -8.15
CA LEU A 113 11.51 -18.13 -7.54
C LEU A 113 10.11 -18.28 -6.93
N ASP A 114 9.56 -17.20 -6.36
CA ASP A 114 8.21 -17.19 -5.81
C ASP A 114 7.13 -17.07 -6.91
N GLY A 115 7.51 -16.85 -8.16
CA GLY A 115 6.57 -16.89 -9.29
C GLY A 115 6.00 -15.55 -9.72
N THR A 116 6.47 -14.44 -9.14
CA THR A 116 6.24 -13.10 -9.71
C THR A 116 7.04 -12.93 -11.01
N TYR A 117 6.61 -12.00 -11.86
CA TYR A 117 7.35 -11.60 -13.05
C TYR A 117 7.68 -10.11 -13.03
N TYR A 118 8.78 -9.73 -13.63
CA TYR A 118 9.14 -8.33 -13.82
C TYR A 118 9.77 -8.10 -15.18
N ASN A 119 9.64 -6.88 -15.69
CA ASN A 119 10.24 -6.45 -16.95
C ASN A 119 10.78 -5.03 -16.79
N PHE A 120 12.11 -4.89 -16.70
CA PHE A 120 12.76 -3.60 -16.50
C PHE A 120 12.56 -2.64 -17.68
N LYS A 121 12.56 -3.17 -18.90
CA LYS A 121 12.44 -2.37 -20.13
C LYS A 121 11.03 -1.81 -20.31
N LYS A 122 10.01 -2.64 -20.08
CA LYS A 122 8.59 -2.23 -20.10
C LYS A 122 8.17 -1.53 -18.80
N ARG A 123 8.98 -1.62 -17.74
CA ARG A 123 8.68 -1.10 -16.39
C ARG A 123 7.38 -1.67 -15.84
N MET A 124 7.25 -2.99 -15.91
CA MET A 124 6.06 -3.74 -15.49
C MET A 124 6.39 -4.82 -14.47
N PHE A 125 5.42 -5.12 -13.62
CA PHE A 125 5.51 -6.15 -12.58
C PHE A 125 4.21 -6.95 -12.54
N ILE A 126 4.32 -8.28 -12.48
CA ILE A 126 3.20 -9.20 -12.31
C ILE A 126 3.35 -9.82 -10.91
N PRO A 127 2.46 -9.45 -9.96
CA PRO A 127 2.49 -10.00 -8.61
C PRO A 127 1.96 -11.44 -8.58
N LEU A 128 2.00 -12.06 -7.40
CA LEU A 128 1.36 -13.34 -7.14
C LEU A 128 -0.16 -13.18 -7.21
N ASP A 129 -0.87 -14.24 -7.62
CA ASP A 129 -2.33 -14.23 -7.68
C ASP A 129 -2.97 -13.93 -6.31
N GLU A 130 -2.36 -14.44 -5.24
CA GLU A 130 -2.80 -14.24 -3.85
C GLU A 130 -2.71 -12.77 -3.40
N ASP A 131 -1.79 -11.99 -3.98
CA ASP A 131 -1.59 -10.58 -3.64
C ASP A 131 -2.51 -9.63 -4.41
N LYS A 132 -3.05 -10.07 -5.56
CA LYS A 132 -3.80 -9.22 -6.50
C LYS A 132 -4.96 -8.49 -5.84
N GLY A 133 -5.71 -9.18 -4.98
CA GLY A 133 -6.84 -8.59 -4.26
C GLY A 133 -6.41 -7.47 -3.31
N ILE A 134 -5.35 -7.70 -2.52
CA ILE A 134 -4.79 -6.72 -1.57
C ILE A 134 -4.30 -5.48 -2.33
N ILE A 135 -3.54 -5.70 -3.41
CA ILE A 135 -3.02 -4.64 -4.27
C ILE A 135 -4.16 -3.80 -4.85
N ALA A 136 -5.17 -4.46 -5.42
CA ALA A 136 -6.30 -3.82 -6.07
C ALA A 136 -7.12 -2.95 -5.10
N ARG A 137 -7.48 -3.48 -3.93
CA ARG A 137 -8.22 -2.71 -2.91
C ARG A 137 -7.42 -1.58 -2.30
N THR A 138 -6.11 -1.74 -2.18
CA THR A 138 -5.21 -0.66 -1.76
C THR A 138 -5.19 0.48 -2.78
N ILE A 139 -5.08 0.15 -4.06
CA ILE A 139 -5.10 1.13 -5.15
C ILE A 139 -6.46 1.85 -5.18
N LEU A 140 -7.58 1.13 -5.10
CA LEU A 140 -8.93 1.70 -5.04
C LEU A 140 -9.10 2.65 -3.86
N TYR A 141 -8.61 2.29 -2.67
CA TYR A 141 -8.61 3.16 -1.50
C TYR A 141 -7.86 4.47 -1.76
N MET A 142 -6.64 4.39 -2.32
CA MET A 142 -5.83 5.58 -2.60
C MET A 142 -6.47 6.49 -3.66
N ILE A 143 -7.12 5.91 -4.68
CA ILE A 143 -7.88 6.67 -5.69
C ILE A 143 -9.10 7.33 -5.04
N TYR A 144 -9.86 6.57 -4.26
CA TYR A 144 -11.11 7.05 -3.67
C TYR A 144 -10.87 8.21 -2.71
N ASN A 145 -9.89 8.07 -1.80
CA ASN A 145 -9.60 9.07 -0.77
C ASN A 145 -8.79 10.26 -1.28
N TYR A 146 -7.90 10.06 -2.25
CA TYR A 146 -6.91 11.08 -2.64
C TYR A 146 -6.93 11.47 -4.12
N LYS A 147 -7.79 10.84 -4.94
CA LYS A 147 -7.98 11.13 -6.37
C LYS A 147 -6.70 10.96 -7.21
N TYR A 148 -5.87 9.97 -6.86
CA TYR A 148 -4.70 9.62 -7.65
C TYR A 148 -5.06 8.94 -8.97
N LYS A 149 -4.23 9.13 -10.00
CA LYS A 149 -4.42 8.54 -11.34
C LYS A 149 -3.90 7.11 -11.39
N THR A 150 -4.69 6.19 -11.95
CA THR A 150 -4.40 4.74 -12.01
C THR A 150 -3.41 4.35 -13.10
N LYS A 151 -3.39 5.07 -14.23
CA LYS A 151 -2.71 4.67 -15.48
C LYS A 151 -1.24 4.24 -15.33
N LYS A 152 -0.50 4.87 -14.41
CA LYS A 152 0.92 4.54 -14.14
C LYS A 152 1.11 3.41 -13.12
N ILE A 153 0.05 3.01 -12.42
CA ILE A 153 0.03 2.04 -11.34
C ILE A 153 -0.51 0.70 -11.84
N ILE A 154 -1.66 0.68 -12.53
CA ILE A 154 -2.34 -0.53 -13.02
C ILE A 154 -3.30 -0.16 -14.17
N GLY A 155 -3.71 -1.13 -14.99
CA GLY A 155 -4.82 -0.93 -15.96
C GLY A 155 -6.19 -1.02 -15.28
N ASP A 156 -7.17 -0.27 -15.77
CA ASP A 156 -8.51 -0.22 -15.14
C ASP A 156 -9.24 -1.58 -15.19
N ILE A 157 -9.08 -2.32 -16.29
CA ILE A 157 -9.64 -3.68 -16.44
C ILE A 157 -9.03 -4.63 -15.40
N ASP A 158 -7.69 -4.61 -15.27
CA ASP A 158 -6.98 -5.46 -14.29
C ASP A 158 -7.41 -5.09 -12.86
N LEU A 159 -7.53 -3.81 -12.54
CA LEU A 159 -7.95 -3.33 -11.23
C LEU A 159 -9.35 -3.82 -10.85
N ILE A 160 -10.31 -3.72 -11.78
CA ILE A 160 -11.69 -4.19 -11.57
C ILE A 160 -11.70 -5.71 -11.41
N LYS A 161 -11.01 -6.42 -12.31
CA LYS A 161 -10.93 -7.89 -12.29
C LYS A 161 -10.32 -8.38 -10.98
N TRP A 162 -9.17 -7.85 -10.59
CA TRP A 162 -8.47 -8.26 -9.37
C TRP A 162 -9.30 -8.01 -8.11
N THR A 163 -10.06 -6.92 -8.09
CA THR A 163 -10.97 -6.62 -6.97
C THR A 163 -12.12 -7.63 -6.90
N SER A 164 -12.68 -8.01 -8.04
CA SER A 164 -13.81 -8.95 -8.13
C SER A 164 -13.39 -10.39 -7.85
N ASP A 165 -12.28 -10.83 -8.43
CA ASP A 165 -11.89 -12.24 -8.46
C ASP A 165 -11.20 -12.68 -7.15
N HIS A 166 -10.62 -11.74 -6.39
CA HIS A 166 -9.85 -12.04 -5.18
C HIS A 166 -10.45 -11.35 -3.95
N PRO A 167 -11.36 -11.98 -3.20
CA PRO A 167 -11.99 -11.37 -2.02
C PRO A 167 -10.98 -11.08 -0.88
N PRO A 168 -11.33 -10.22 0.11
CA PRO A 168 -10.43 -9.90 1.21
C PRO A 168 -10.15 -11.09 2.11
N THR A 169 -8.86 -11.34 2.34
CA THR A 169 -8.39 -12.40 3.24
C THR A 169 -8.53 -11.95 4.70
N ASP A 170 -8.45 -12.89 5.63
CA ASP A 170 -8.54 -12.56 7.06
C ASP A 170 -7.32 -11.76 7.54
N LYS A 171 -6.12 -12.05 7.01
CA LYS A 171 -4.92 -11.23 7.26
C LYS A 171 -5.10 -9.79 6.77
N GLU A 172 -5.72 -9.60 5.61
CA GLU A 172 -6.01 -8.27 5.08
C GLU A 172 -7.04 -7.52 5.94
N LYS A 173 -8.11 -8.19 6.39
CA LYS A 173 -9.09 -7.60 7.33
C LYS A 173 -8.44 -7.21 8.66
N TYR A 174 -7.57 -8.08 9.19
CA TYR A 174 -6.79 -7.81 10.39
C TYR A 174 -5.92 -6.56 10.22
N HIS A 175 -5.13 -6.49 9.14
CA HIS A 175 -4.31 -5.32 8.81
C HIS A 175 -5.14 -4.03 8.73
N ASN A 176 -6.27 -4.04 8.02
CA ASN A 176 -7.19 -2.90 7.96
C ASN A 176 -7.72 -2.49 9.34
N SER A 177 -8.03 -3.46 10.22
CA SER A 177 -8.53 -3.18 11.57
C SER A 177 -7.49 -2.51 12.46
N ILE A 178 -6.23 -2.94 12.39
CA ILE A 178 -5.11 -2.35 13.12
C ILE A 178 -4.91 -0.90 12.66
N ILE A 179 -4.88 -0.67 11.35
CA ILE A 179 -4.73 0.68 10.81
C ILE A 179 -5.90 1.57 11.23
N LYS A 180 -7.14 1.05 11.21
CA LYS A 180 -8.32 1.79 11.64
C LYS A 180 -8.24 2.22 13.10
N ILE A 181 -7.70 1.39 13.97
CA ILE A 181 -7.49 1.73 15.39
C ILE A 181 -6.45 2.86 15.54
N HIS A 182 -5.36 2.80 14.78
CA HIS A 182 -4.23 3.71 14.95
C HIS A 182 -4.33 5.02 14.15
N GLN A 183 -4.89 4.98 12.93
CA GLN A 183 -5.01 6.12 12.02
C GLN A 183 -6.43 6.64 11.87
N TYR A 184 -7.43 5.98 12.48
CA TYR A 184 -8.84 6.35 12.39
C TYR A 184 -9.39 6.39 10.96
N THR A 185 -8.75 5.67 10.03
CA THR A 185 -9.15 5.54 8.63
C THR A 185 -9.52 4.09 8.32
N ASP A 186 -10.52 3.89 7.46
CA ASP A 186 -10.99 2.55 7.07
C ASP A 186 -10.89 2.38 5.56
N ASN A 187 -10.26 1.30 5.11
CA ASN A 187 -10.36 0.89 3.72
C ASN A 187 -11.71 0.21 3.49
N ILE A 188 -12.67 1.01 3.02
CA ILE A 188 -14.04 0.56 2.76
C ILE A 188 -14.12 -0.59 1.75
N PHE A 189 -13.13 -0.71 0.85
CA PHE A 189 -13.09 -1.78 -0.14
C PHE A 189 -12.77 -3.14 0.48
N ILE A 190 -12.26 -3.15 1.72
CA ILE A 190 -12.09 -4.34 2.57
C ILE A 190 -13.31 -4.51 3.46
N SER A 191 -13.62 -3.50 4.30
CA SER A 191 -14.64 -3.63 5.36
C SER A 191 -16.07 -3.78 4.83
N LYS A 192 -16.36 -3.26 3.63
CA LYS A 192 -17.67 -3.32 2.99
C LYS A 192 -17.69 -4.17 1.71
N TYR A 193 -16.70 -5.04 1.50
CA TYR A 193 -16.52 -5.80 0.24
C TYR A 193 -17.82 -6.39 -0.32
N ASN A 194 -18.55 -7.19 0.48
CA ASN A 194 -19.81 -7.83 0.06
C ASN A 194 -20.99 -6.86 -0.17
N LYS A 195 -20.87 -5.61 0.27
CA LYS A 195 -21.93 -4.58 0.18
C LYS A 195 -21.65 -3.55 -0.91
N LEU A 196 -20.48 -3.60 -1.54
CA LEU A 196 -20.06 -2.64 -2.55
C LEU A 196 -20.43 -3.12 -3.94
N ASN A 197 -21.15 -2.27 -4.68
CA ASN A 197 -21.24 -2.41 -6.12
C ASN A 197 -20.05 -1.68 -6.76
N TYR A 198 -18.98 -2.42 -7.04
CA TYR A 198 -17.73 -1.87 -7.60
C TYR A 198 -17.93 -1.11 -8.91
N LYS A 199 -18.99 -1.42 -9.68
CA LYS A 199 -19.34 -0.66 -10.89
C LYS A 199 -19.60 0.82 -10.60
N ASN A 200 -20.11 1.16 -9.42
CA ASN A 200 -20.36 2.56 -9.01
C ASN A 200 -19.07 3.34 -8.74
N TYR A 201 -17.94 2.64 -8.58
CA TYR A 201 -16.63 3.23 -8.33
C TYR A 201 -15.77 3.32 -9.59
N ILE A 202 -16.22 2.72 -10.71
CA ILE A 202 -15.60 2.86 -12.03
C ILE A 202 -15.53 4.33 -12.46
N LYS A 203 -16.48 5.18 -12.04
CA LYS A 203 -16.45 6.63 -12.34
C LYS A 203 -15.24 7.38 -11.78
N TYR A 204 -14.48 6.76 -10.87
CA TYR A 204 -13.26 7.32 -10.30
C TYR A 204 -11.98 6.81 -10.98
N LEU A 205 -12.12 5.84 -11.90
CA LEU A 205 -11.06 5.39 -12.80
C LEU A 205 -11.03 6.32 -14.03
#